data_AF-A0A699XPM2-F1
#
_entry.id   AF-A0A699XPM2-F1
#
_cell.length_a   1.000
_cell.length_b   1.000
_cell.length_c   1.000
_cell.angle_alpha   90.00
_cell.angle_beta   90.00
_cell.angle_gamma   90.00
#
_symmetry.space_group_name_H-M   'P 1'
#
loop_
_entity.id
_entity.type
_entity.pdbx_description
1 polymer ?
#
loop_
_entity_poly.entity_id
_entity_poly.type
_entity_poly.pdbx_seq_one_letter_code
_entity_poly.pdbx_strand_id
1 'polypeptide(L)' 'GYSYPVGTTCGRRHPGECCRAAGTCFKCGQAGYLQKDCKKSTTASTSGQADK' A
#
# COMPACT_ATOMS: atom_id res chain seq x y z
N GLY A 1 -14.01 -18.34 -10.08
CA GLY A 1 -14.14 -16.88 -9.91
C GLY A 1 -13.47 -16.47 -8.62
N TYR A 2 -12.27 -15.91 -8.70
CA TYR A 2 -11.56 -15.45 -7.51
C TYR A 2 -11.98 -13.99 -7.24
N SER A 3 -12.74 -13.77 -6.16
CA SER A 3 -13.15 -12.43 -5.76
C SER A 3 -12.34 -12.02 -4.53
N TYR A 4 -11.68 -10.88 -4.61
CA TYR A 4 -10.92 -10.34 -3.48
C TYR A 4 -11.88 -9.93 -2.35
N PRO A 5 -11.56 -10.25 -1.09
CA PRO A 5 -12.38 -9.83 0.04
C PRO A 5 -12.42 -8.30 0.12
N VAL A 6 -13.53 -7.75 0.62
CA VAL A 6 -13.63 -6.32 0.88
C VAL A 6 -12.84 -6.00 2.15
N GLY A 7 -11.92 -5.03 2.07
CA GLY A 7 -11.18 -4.60 3.25
C GLY A 7 -12.12 -3.94 4.26
N THR A 8 -12.19 -4.45 5.49
CA THR A 8 -13.10 -3.94 6.54
C THR A 8 -12.81 -2.50 6.94
N THR A 9 -11.56 -2.06 6.81
CA THR A 9 -11.11 -0.69 7.10
C THR A 9 -11.32 0.28 5.95
N CYS A 10 -11.26 -0.20 4.71
CA CYS A 10 -11.24 0.64 3.52
C CYS A 10 -12.49 0.52 2.62
N GLY A 11 -13.32 -0.51 2.84
CA GLY A 11 -14.61 -0.73 2.15
C GLY A 11 -14.49 -1.11 0.67
N ARG A 12 -13.28 -1.40 0.19
CA ARG A 12 -13.00 -1.70 -1.22
C ARG A 12 -12.35 -3.07 -1.38
N ARG A 13 -12.51 -3.65 -2.57
CA ARG A 13 -11.83 -4.90 -2.97
C ARG A 13 -10.49 -4.57 -3.61
N HIS A 14 -9.43 -5.21 -3.17
CA HIS A 14 -8.11 -5.12 -3.80
C HIS A 14 -7.30 -6.40 -3.53
N PRO A 15 -6.36 -6.77 -4.43
CA PRO A 15 -5.38 -7.80 -4.15
C PRO A 15 -4.39 -7.30 -3.10
N GLY A 16 -4.25 -8.02 -1.99
CA GLY A 16 -3.29 -7.72 -0.92
C GLY A 16 -3.82 -6.81 0.20
N GLU A 17 -2.91 -6.30 1.02
CA GLU A 17 -3.18 -5.47 2.21
C GLU A 17 -3.81 -4.10 1.84
N CYS A 18 -4.82 -3.62 2.60
CA CYS A 18 -5.37 -2.26 2.39
C CYS A 18 -4.23 -1.27 2.69
N CYS A 19 -3.77 -0.47 1.72
CA CYS A 19 -2.76 0.56 1.99
C CYS A 19 -3.25 1.56 3.07
N ARG A 20 -4.57 1.78 3.17
CA ARG A 20 -5.17 2.62 4.21
C ARG A 20 -5.04 2.01 5.62
N ALA A 21 -5.14 0.68 5.73
CA ALA A 21 -4.94 -0.02 7.00
C ALA A 21 -3.46 -0.10 7.36
N ALA A 22 -2.61 -0.35 6.36
CA ALA A 22 -1.17 -0.41 6.50
C ALA A 22 -0.49 0.96 6.73
N GLY A 23 -1.22 2.07 6.51
CA GLY A 23 -0.64 3.41 6.51
C GLY A 23 0.43 3.58 5.43
N THR A 24 0.30 2.84 4.33
CA THR A 24 1.23 2.88 3.20
C THR A 24 0.70 3.78 2.08
N CYS A 25 1.62 4.38 1.37
CA CYS A 25 1.32 5.27 0.26
C CYS A 25 0.81 4.45 -0.92
N PHE A 26 -0.41 4.72 -1.37
CA PHE A 26 -0.99 4.08 -2.57
C PHE A 26 -0.17 4.28 -3.86
N LYS A 27 0.75 5.24 -3.89
CA LYS A 27 1.52 5.56 -5.10
C LYS A 27 2.89 4.90 -5.18
N CYS A 28 3.54 4.67 -4.03
CA CYS A 28 4.91 4.12 -3.97
C CYS A 28 5.05 2.96 -2.99
N GLY A 29 4.00 2.59 -2.25
CA GLY A 29 3.99 1.47 -1.31
C GLY A 29 4.70 1.74 0.04
N GLN A 30 5.33 2.90 0.23
CA GLN A 30 6.06 3.22 1.45
C GLN A 30 5.14 3.45 2.65
N ALA A 31 5.49 2.88 3.80
CA ALA A 31 4.78 3.09 5.05
C ALA A 31 5.06 4.47 5.66
N GLY A 32 4.14 4.94 6.50
CA GLY A 32 4.30 6.18 7.27
C GLY A 32 3.66 7.40 6.61
N TYR A 33 3.23 7.31 5.35
CA TYR A 33 2.48 8.38 4.71
C TYR A 33 1.45 7.87 3.70
N LEU A 34 0.40 8.67 3.49
CA LEU A 34 -0.63 8.41 2.49
C LEU A 34 -0.29 9.11 1.19
N GLN A 35 -0.94 8.72 0.08
CA GLN A 35 -0.72 9.34 -1.24
C GLN A 35 -0.76 10.87 -1.24
N LYS A 36 -1.63 11.48 -0.41
CA LYS A 36 -1.73 12.93 -0.25
C LYS A 36 -0.44 13.62 0.18
N ASP A 37 0.43 12.90 0.87
CA ASP A 37 1.70 13.37 1.42
C ASP A 37 2.91 12.82 0.63
N CYS A 38 2.65 12.11 -0.47
CA CYS A 38 3.70 11.53 -1.30
C CYS A 38 4.52 12.62 -2.02
N LYS A 39 5.60 13.06 -1.38
CA LYS A 39 6.59 13.97 -1.98
C LYS A 39 7.36 13.24 -3.09
N LYS A 40 7.42 13.83 -4.28
CA LYS A 40 8.08 13.29 -5.49
C LYS A 40 9.62 13.15 -5.42
N SER A 41 10.25 13.30 -4.27
CA SER A 41 11.69 13.15 -4.14
C SER A 41 12.02 12.55 -2.81
N THR A 42 12.60 11.35 -2.86
CA THR A 42 13.96 11.08 -2.37
C THR A 42 14.05 9.58 -2.09
N THR A 43 14.62 8.86 -3.05
CA THR A 43 15.74 7.94 -2.82
C THR A 43 15.65 7.08 -1.56
N ALA A 44 14.68 6.18 -1.50
CA ALA A 44 14.77 4.92 -0.77
C ALA A 44 13.87 3.89 -1.45
N SER A 45 14.07 3.75 -2.75
CA SER A 45 13.86 2.47 -3.44
C SER A 45 14.98 1.53 -3.01
N THR A 46 15.13 1.30 -1.70
CA THR A 46 16.07 0.34 -1.15
C THR A 46 15.23 -0.72 -0.48
N SER A 47 15.44 -1.96 -0.91
CA SER A 47 14.82 -3.16 -0.38
C SER A 47 13.31 -3.24 -0.67
N GLY A 48 12.81 -3.92 -1.71
CA GLY A 48 13.40 -5.08 -2.34
C GLY A 48 13.74 -6.15 -1.30
N GLN A 49 12.76 -6.67 -0.55
CA GLN A 49 12.74 -8.00 0.07
C GLN A 49 11.34 -8.25 0.66
N ALA A 50 10.79 -9.46 0.68
CA ALA A 50 11.14 -10.74 0.08
C ALA A 50 10.05 -11.74 0.49
N ASP A 51 9.97 -12.84 -0.27
CA ASP A 51 9.71 -14.21 0.23
C ASP A 51 8.36 -14.41 0.94
N LYS A 52 7.36 -15.07 0.35
CA LYS A 52 7.36 -16.41 -0.24
C LYS A 52 6.03 -16.66 -0.96
#